data_AF-A0A0U3P3N3-F1
#
_entry.id   AF-A0A0U3P3N3-F1
#
_cell.length_a   1.000
_cell.length_b   1.000
_cell.length_c   1.000
_cell.angle_alpha   90.00
_cell.angle_beta   90.00
_cell.angle_gamma   90.00
#
_symmetry.space_group_name_H-M   'P 1'
#
loop_
_entity.id
_entity.type
_entity.pdbx_description
1 polymer ?
#
loop_
_entity_poly.entity_id
_entity_poly.type
_entity_poly.pdbx_seq_one_letter_code
_entity_poly.pdbx_strand_id
1 'polypeptide(L)' 'MKNAGECPKCASRNIVRIPGQTGAVGIGNNISIGSVIPTLVDVSRYLCSECGFLEEWIVDKEDIEKVVKKFKGK' A
#
# COMPACT_ATOMS: atom_id res chain seq x y z
N MET A 1 -6.56 8.04 5.83
CA MET A 1 -6.01 9.16 5.02
C MET A 1 -6.51 9.16 3.59
N LYS A 2 -6.41 8.06 2.83
CA LYS A 2 -6.89 7.96 1.43
C LYS A 2 -8.31 8.50 1.22
N ASN A 3 -9.26 8.03 2.04
CA ASN A 3 -10.68 8.33 1.85
C ASN A 3 -11.11 9.63 2.54
N ALA A 4 -10.61 9.86 3.75
CA ALA A 4 -11.02 11.01 4.58
C ALA A 4 -10.25 12.30 4.27
N GLY A 5 -9.09 12.22 3.61
CA GLY A 5 -8.19 13.36 3.41
C GLY A 5 -7.58 13.90 4.73
N GLU A 6 -7.67 13.12 5.80
CA GLU A 6 -7.24 13.52 7.14
C GLU A 6 -6.51 12.38 7.85
N CYS A 7 -5.51 12.73 8.66
CA CYS A 7 -4.74 11.80 9.47
C CYS A 7 -5.54 11.34 10.70
N PRO A 8 -5.79 10.03 10.89
CA PRO A 8 -6.58 9.53 12.02
C PRO A 8 -5.85 9.61 13.37
N LYS A 9 -4.58 10.04 13.38
CA LYS A 9 -3.75 10.11 14.59
C LYS A 9 -3.62 11.52 15.15
N CYS A 10 -3.60 12.54 14.29
CA CYS A 10 -3.40 13.93 14.70
C CYS A 10 -4.36 14.93 14.03
N ALA A 11 -5.34 14.46 13.25
CA ALA A 11 -6.29 15.28 12.50
C ALA A 11 -5.67 16.25 11.46
N SER A 12 -4.37 16.16 11.19
CA SER A 12 -3.74 16.94 10.12
C SER A 12 -4.24 16.53 8.74
N ARG A 13 -4.36 17.52 7.84
CA ARG A 13 -4.67 17.35 6.42
C ARG A 13 -3.44 17.44 5.53
N ASN A 14 -2.25 17.64 6.11
CA ASN A 14 -0.99 17.64 5.37
C ASN A 14 -0.56 16.20 5.11
N ILE A 15 -0.93 15.68 3.94
CA ILE A 15 -0.79 14.28 3.57
C ILE A 15 -0.09 14.17 2.21
N VAL A 16 0.98 13.37 2.17
CA VAL A 16 1.73 13.06 0.95
C VAL A 16 1.38 11.65 0.49
N ARG A 17 0.97 11.50 -0.79
CA ARG A 17 0.81 10.18 -1.42
C ARG A 17 2.13 9.75 -2.06
N ILE A 18 2.60 8.58 -1.66
CA ILE A 18 3.78 7.91 -2.22
C ILE A 18 3.26 6.68 -2.99
N PRO A 19 3.36 6.66 -4.32
CA PRO A 19 2.88 5.51 -5.10
C PRO A 19 3.68 4.25 -4.74
N GLY A 20 2.99 3.11 -4.74
CA GLY A 20 3.66 1.81 -4.76
C GLY A 20 4.40 1.65 -6.09
N GLN A 21 5.47 0.87 -6.08
CA GLN A 21 6.23 0.58 -7.28
C GLN A 21 6.73 -0.85 -7.23
N THR A 22 6.56 -1.54 -8.35
CA THR A 22 7.16 -2.84 -8.61
C THR A 22 8.36 -2.64 -9.54
N GLY A 23 9.50 -3.20 -9.16
CA GLY A 23 10.75 -3.10 -9.92
C GLY A 23 11.54 -4.41 -9.87
N ALA A 24 12.86 -4.33 -10.11
CA ALA A 24 13.74 -5.48 -9.90
C ALA A 24 13.67 -6.00 -8.45
N VAL A 25 14.11 -7.24 -8.24
CA VAL A 25 13.96 -8.00 -6.98
C VAL A 25 14.33 -7.14 -5.76
N GLY A 26 13.38 -7.01 -4.82
CA GLY A 26 13.58 -6.30 -3.56
C GLY A 26 13.34 -4.78 -3.61
N ILE A 27 12.94 -4.22 -4.76
CA ILE A 27 12.65 -2.80 -4.89
C ILE A 27 11.16 -2.52 -4.64
N GLY A 28 10.89 -1.46 -3.88
CA GLY A 28 9.58 -0.85 -3.73
C GLY A 28 8.74 -1.38 -2.58
N ASN A 29 7.57 -0.79 -2.40
CA ASN A 29 6.58 -1.21 -1.40
C ASN A 29 5.53 -2.07 -2.08
N ASN A 30 5.68 -3.38 -1.97
CA ASN A 30 4.79 -4.35 -2.61
C ASN A 30 4.61 -5.59 -1.73
N ILE A 31 3.54 -6.32 -2.02
CA ILE A 31 3.27 -7.63 -1.43
C ILE A 31 3.61 -8.68 -2.46
N SER A 32 4.53 -9.58 -2.11
CA SER A 32 4.82 -10.74 -2.93
C SER A 32 3.80 -11.85 -2.70
N ILE A 33 3.06 -12.21 -3.76
CA ILE A 33 2.13 -13.33 -3.76
C ILE A 33 2.68 -14.58 -4.50
N GLY A 34 3.89 -14.49 -5.09
CA GLY A 34 4.55 -15.56 -5.83
C GLY A 34 6.06 -15.33 -6.03
N SER A 35 6.70 -16.13 -6.88
CA SER A 35 8.17 -16.12 -7.07
C SER A 35 8.65 -15.31 -8.29
N VAL A 36 7.74 -14.70 -9.05
CA VAL A 36 8.04 -13.98 -10.29
C VAL A 36 7.54 -12.53 -10.24
N ILE A 37 8.18 -11.60 -10.94
CA ILE A 37 7.85 -10.16 -10.89
C ILE A 37 6.35 -9.83 -11.11
N PRO A 38 5.60 -10.50 -12.03
CA PRO A 38 4.16 -10.26 -12.19
C PRO A 38 3.30 -10.62 -10.98
N THR A 39 3.90 -11.25 -9.96
CA THR A 39 3.25 -11.62 -8.70
C THR A 39 3.58 -10.66 -7.56
N LEU A 40 4.10 -9.47 -7.87
CA LEU A 40 4.24 -8.37 -6.94
C LEU A 40 3.01 -7.45 -7.06
N VAL A 41 2.41 -7.13 -5.92
CA VAL A 41 1.23 -6.25 -5.82
C VAL A 41 1.67 -4.92 -5.20
N ASP A 42 1.48 -3.82 -5.94
CA ASP A 42 1.90 -2.50 -5.49
C ASP A 42 1.05 -1.97 -4.32
N VAL A 43 1.74 -1.43 -3.31
CA VAL A 43 1.10 -0.85 -2.12
C VAL A 43 1.48 0.64 -2.03
N SER A 44 0.50 1.49 -2.32
CA SER A 44 0.64 2.93 -2.13
C SER A 44 0.65 3.28 -0.65
N ARG A 45 1.38 4.34 -0.28
CA ARG A 45 1.41 4.87 1.08
C ARG A 45 0.90 6.29 1.12
N TYR A 46 0.14 6.59 2.16
CA TYR A 46 -0.26 7.95 2.53
C TYR A 46 0.52 8.30 3.79
N LEU A 47 1.36 9.32 3.74
CA LEU A 47 2.16 9.80 4.85
C LEU A 47 1.55 11.07 5.42
N CYS A 48 1.23 11.09 6.71
CA CYS A 48 1.01 12.34 7.43
C CYS A 48 2.36 13.02 7.67
N SER A 49 2.61 14.15 7.03
CA SER A 49 3.90 14.87 7.17
C SER A 49 4.05 15.60 8.50
N GLU A 50 3.00 15.68 9.32
CA GLU A 50 3.06 16.29 10.65
C GLU A 50 3.46 15.29 11.75
N CYS A 51 2.88 14.09 11.73
CA CYS A 51 3.06 13.11 12.82
C CYS A 51 3.72 11.80 12.40
N GLY A 52 4.08 11.65 11.12
CA GLY A 52 4.76 10.47 10.59
C GLY A 52 3.91 9.22 10.44
N PHE A 53 2.60 9.27 10.74
CA PHE A 53 1.72 8.11 10.55
C PHE A 53 1.61 7.76 9.06
N LEU A 54 1.71 6.47 8.76
CA LEU A 54 1.58 5.91 7.41
C LEU A 54 0.33 5.03 7.32
N GLU A 55 -0.46 5.23 6.28
CA GLU A 55 -1.55 4.34 5.88
C GLU A 55 -1.19 3.69 4.54
N GLU A 56 -1.23 2.37 4.49
CA GLU A 56 -0.92 1.58 3.30
C GLU A 56 -2.19 1.19 2.55
N TRP A 57 -2.13 1.14 1.21
CA TRP A 57 -3.30 0.92 0.40
C TRP A 57 -3.01 0.22 -0.94
N ILE A 58 -3.69 -0.90 -1.19
CA ILE A 58 -3.77 -1.54 -2.51
C ILE A 58 -4.87 -0.85 -3.33
N VAL A 59 -4.51 -0.31 -4.49
CA VAL A 59 -5.44 0.49 -5.31
C VAL A 59 -6.38 -0.41 -6.11
N ASP A 60 -5.84 -1.47 -6.71
CA ASP A 60 -6.56 -2.32 -7.65
C ASP A 60 -7.32 -3.45 -6.94
N LYS A 61 -8.59 -3.63 -7.29
CA LYS A 61 -9.46 -4.62 -6.62
C LYS A 61 -9.04 -6.04 -6.94
N GLU A 62 -8.64 -6.28 -8.18
CA GLU A 62 -8.14 -7.56 -8.66
C GLU A 62 -6.90 -8.00 -7.86
N ASP A 63 -6.04 -7.04 -7.49
CA ASP A 63 -4.87 -7.31 -6.67
C ASP A 63 -5.23 -7.63 -5.21
N ILE A 64 -6.25 -6.96 -4.66
CA ILE A 64 -6.81 -7.34 -3.35
C ILE A 64 -7.31 -8.80 -3.38
N GLU A 65 -8.03 -9.19 -4.44
CA GLU A 65 -8.50 -10.57 -4.60
C GLU A 65 -7.35 -11.58 -4.65
N LYS A 66 -6.28 -11.28 -5.38
CA LYS A 66 -5.08 -12.13 -5.44
C LYS A 66 -4.41 -12.27 -4.07
N VAL A 67 -4.24 -11.17 -3.34
CA VAL A 67 -3.67 -11.17 -1.98
C VAL A 67 -4.54 -11.99 -1.02
N VAL A 68 -5.86 -11.76 -1.03
CA VAL A 68 -6.80 -12.52 -0.21
C VAL A 68 -6.72 -14.01 -0.55
N LYS A 69 -6.74 -14.39 -1.83
CA LYS A 69 -6.62 -15.79 -2.25
C LYS A 69 -5.32 -16.44 -1.78
N LYS A 70 -4.22 -15.68 -1.71
CA LYS A 70 -2.90 -16.20 -1.28
C LYS A 70 -2.81 -16.45 0.23
N PHE A 71 -3.38 -15.56 1.04
CA PHE A 71 -3.17 -15.53 2.48
C PHE A 71 -4.39 -15.93 3.32
N LYS A 72 -5.61 -15.83 2.79
CA LYS A 72 -6.83 -16.22 3.51
C LYS A 72 -6.94 -17.75 3.53
N GLY A 73 -6.88 -18.35 4.71
CA GLY A 73 -6.99 -19.80 4.91
C GLY A 73 -5.65 -20.54 5.05
N LYS A 74 -4.54 -19.81 5.20
CA LYS A 74 -3.30 -20.34 5.79
C LYS A 74 -3.26 -20.11 7.29
#